data_AF-A0A497LDD7-F1
#
_entry.id   AF-A0A497LDD7-F1
#
_cell.length_a   1.000
_cell.length_b   1.000
_cell.length_c   1.000
_cell.angle_alpha   90.00
_cell.angle_beta   90.00
_cell.angle_gamma   90.00
#
_symmetry.space_group_name_H-M   'P 1'
#
loop_
_entity.id
_entity.type
_entity.pdbx_description
1 polymer ?
#
loop_
_entity_poly.entity_id
_entity_poly.type
_entity_poly.pdbx_seq_one_letter_code
_entity_poly.pdbx_strand_id
1 'polypeptide(L)'
;MVQEFLKVEDPETFRLVAEQSPLVIRRDPYLFAQYFSGMFFIDLAELRQEEVKKLFRMLRNKIIMVKKTVKASSISDFLNKTKEFMV
;
A
#
# COMPACT_ATOMS: atom_id res chain seq x y z
N MET A 1 8.04 17.30 0.49
CA MET A 1 6.79 17.50 -0.27
C MET A 1 5.69 16.78 0.50
N VAL A 2 4.56 17.44 0.79
CA VAL A 2 3.44 16.79 1.48
C VAL A 2 2.84 15.75 0.52
N GLN A 3 2.82 14.49 0.93
CA GLN A 3 2.04 13.47 0.24
C GLN A 3 0.62 13.58 0.77
N GLU A 4 -0.32 13.98 -0.10
CA GLU A 4 -1.74 13.92 0.23
C GLU A 4 -2.20 12.47 0.13
N PHE A 5 -2.84 11.99 1.19
CA PHE A 5 -3.43 10.66 1.25
C PHE A 5 -4.92 10.76 0.95
N LEU A 6 -5.34 10.13 -0.14
CA LEU A 6 -6.69 10.23 -0.68
C LEU A 6 -7.41 8.89 -0.44
N LYS A 7 -8.39 8.89 0.48
CA LYS A 7 -9.21 7.70 0.72
C LYS A 7 -10.19 7.50 -0.44
N VAL A 8 -10.31 6.26 -0.89
CA VAL A 8 -11.33 5.81 -1.84
C VAL A 8 -12.18 4.76 -1.14
N GLU A 9 -13.50 4.88 -1.25
CA GLU A 9 -14.45 3.97 -0.58
C GLU A 9 -14.87 2.80 -1.48
N ASP A 10 -14.82 2.97 -2.79
CA ASP A 10 -15.25 1.95 -3.74
C ASP A 10 -14.08 1.21 -4.42
N PRO A 11 -14.15 -0.13 -4.56
CA PRO A 11 -13.09 -0.93 -5.18
C PRO A 11 -12.78 -0.59 -6.65
N GLU A 12 -13.77 -0.14 -7.42
CA GLU A 12 -13.60 0.13 -8.86
C GLU A 12 -12.81 1.42 -9.09
N THR A 13 -13.08 2.47 -8.32
CA THR A 13 -12.30 3.72 -8.34
C THR A 13 -10.87 3.45 -7.89
N PHE A 14 -10.67 2.64 -6.83
CA PHE A 14 -9.32 2.27 -6.41
C PHE A 14 -8.59 1.52 -7.52
N ARG A 15 -9.27 0.60 -8.22
CA ARG A 15 -8.71 -0.11 -9.37
C ARG A 15 -8.23 0.84 -10.46
N LEU A 16 -9.04 1.85 -10.83
CA LEU A 16 -8.66 2.80 -11.89
C LEU A 16 -7.32 3.47 -11.61
N VAL A 17 -7.08 3.86 -10.35
CA VAL A 17 -5.80 4.45 -9.93
C VAL A 17 -4.69 3.41 -9.88
N ALA A 18 -4.97 2.23 -9.31
CA ALA A 18 -4.01 1.13 -9.19
C ALA A 18 -3.52 0.60 -10.57
N GLU A 19 -4.35 0.69 -11.61
CA GLU A 19 -3.98 0.32 -12.97
C GLU A 19 -2.97 1.29 -13.59
N GLN A 20 -3.03 2.57 -13.23
CA GLN A 20 -2.04 3.57 -13.67
C GLN A 20 -0.77 3.55 -12.79
N SER A 21 -0.87 3.04 -11.57
CA SER A 21 0.28 2.93 -10.68
C SER A 21 1.24 1.81 -11.12
N PRO A 22 2.57 2.01 -10.99
CA PRO A 22 3.55 0.95 -11.26
C PRO A 22 3.36 -0.28 -10.37
N LEU A 23 2.93 -0.08 -9.12
CA LEU A 23 2.72 -1.13 -8.13
C LEU A 23 1.64 -0.71 -7.12
N VAL A 24 1.09 -1.69 -6.41
CA VAL A 24 0.13 -1.49 -5.31
C VAL A 24 0.77 -1.99 -4.03
N ILE A 25 0.87 -1.13 -3.02
CA ILE A 25 1.43 -1.51 -1.72
C ILE A 25 0.31 -2.04 -0.84
N ARG A 26 0.45 -3.28 -0.36
CA ARG A 26 -0.42 -3.84 0.67
C ARG A 26 0.21 -3.70 2.04
N ARG A 27 -0.49 -3.01 2.93
CA ARG A 27 -0.18 -2.93 4.36
C ARG A 27 -1.50 -3.05 5.11
N ASP A 28 -1.82 -4.29 5.51
CA ASP A 28 -3.13 -4.63 6.04
C ASP A 28 -3.57 -3.69 7.19
N PRO A 29 -4.84 -3.24 7.20
CA PRO A 29 -5.91 -3.61 6.25
C PRO A 29 -5.93 -2.79 4.94
N TYR A 30 -4.92 -2.00 4.65
CA TYR A 30 -4.95 -1.04 3.53
C TYR A 30 -4.25 -1.52 2.26
N LEU A 31 -4.76 -1.06 1.12
CA LEU A 31 -4.01 -0.99 -0.13
C LEU A 31 -3.71 0.46 -0.49
N PHE A 32 -2.53 0.70 -1.03
CA PHE A 32 -2.09 2.01 -1.50
C PHE A 32 -1.66 1.95 -2.96
N ALA A 33 -2.01 2.98 -3.73
CA ALA A 33 -1.57 3.19 -5.09
C ALA A 33 -1.12 4.63 -5.27
N GLN A 34 0.08 4.84 -5.79
CA GLN A 34 0.57 6.18 -6.09
C GLN A 34 0.16 6.58 -7.51
N TYR A 35 -0.39 7.78 -7.65
CA TYR A 35 -0.65 8.41 -8.94
C TYR A 35 -0.22 9.88 -8.88
N PHE A 36 0.79 10.22 -9.69
CA PHE A 36 1.53 11.48 -9.59
C PHE A 36 2.00 11.76 -8.14
N SER A 37 1.57 12.89 -7.56
CA SER A 37 1.91 13.31 -6.19
C SER A 37 0.94 12.78 -5.12
N GLY A 38 -0.16 12.14 -5.52
CA GLY A 38 -1.19 11.63 -4.61
C GLY A 38 -0.96 10.16 -4.23
N MET A 39 -1.21 9.84 -2.96
CA MET A 39 -1.24 8.48 -2.45
C MET A 39 -2.69 8.07 -2.19
N PHE A 40 -3.28 7.31 -3.12
CA PHE A 40 -4.64 6.82 -2.95
C PHE A 40 -4.63 5.56 -2.09
N PHE A 41 -5.63 5.40 -1.22
CA PHE A 41 -5.76 4.20 -0.41
C PHE A 41 -7.22 3.76 -0.23
N ILE A 42 -7.39 2.45 -0.01
CA ILE A 42 -8.68 1.83 0.33
C ILE A 42 -8.50 0.95 1.57
N ASP A 43 -9.47 0.98 2.49
CA ASP A 43 -9.49 0.12 3.67
C ASP A 43 -10.25 -1.18 3.34
N LEU A 44 -9.54 -2.31 3.31
CA LEU A 44 -10.14 -3.61 3.03
C LEU A 44 -11.07 -4.08 4.16
N ALA A 45 -10.94 -3.55 5.37
CA ALA A 45 -11.81 -3.88 6.49
C ALA A 45 -13.22 -3.26 6.35
N GLU A 46 -13.35 -2.22 5.53
CA GLU A 46 -14.64 -1.56 5.23
C GLU A 46 -15.37 -2.20 4.03
N LEU A 47 -14.73 -3.15 3.34
CA LEU A 47 -15.28 -3.81 2.15
C LEU A 47 -15.91 -5.17 2.47
N ARG A 48 -16.86 -5.58 1.62
CA ARG A 48 -17.37 -6.95 1.67
C ARG A 48 -16.28 -7.91 1.19
N GLN A 49 -16.31 -9.13 1.72
CA GLN A 49 -15.35 -10.19 1.36
C GLN A 49 -15.27 -10.47 -0.15
N GLU A 50 -16.40 -10.35 -0.85
CA GLU A 50 -16.47 -10.54 -2.31
C GLU A 50 -15.73 -9.44 -3.07
N GLU A 51 -15.83 -8.19 -2.59
CA GLU A 51 -15.16 -7.03 -3.15
C GLU A 51 -13.66 -7.13 -2.95
N VAL A 52 -13.24 -7.52 -1.75
CA VAL A 52 -11.83 -7.81 -1.44
C VAL A 52 -11.29 -8.87 -2.40
N LYS A 53 -11.95 -10.03 -2.52
CA LYS A 53 -11.53 -11.10 -3.44
C LYS A 53 -11.44 -10.62 -4.90
N LYS A 54 -12.41 -9.83 -5.35
CA LYS A 54 -12.42 -9.25 -6.71
C LYS A 54 -11.21 -8.34 -6.91
N LEU A 55 -10.95 -7.43 -5.98
CA LEU A 55 -9.85 -6.48 -6.04
C LEU A 55 -8.48 -7.18 -6.09
N PHE A 56 -8.28 -8.18 -5.22
CA PHE A 56 -7.07 -9.01 -5.22
C PHE A 56 -6.88 -9.77 -6.54
N ARG A 57 -7.95 -10.31 -7.12
CA ARG A 57 -7.89 -11.01 -8.41
C ARG A 57 -7.46 -10.07 -9.54
N MET A 58 -8.01 -8.86 -9.57
CA MET A 58 -7.72 -7.85 -10.62
C MET A 58 -6.29 -7.30 -10.49
N LEU A 59 -5.82 -7.06 -9.27
CA LEU A 59 -4.52 -6.43 -9.00
C LEU A 59 -3.38 -7.44 -8.72
N ARG A 60 -3.61 -8.74 -8.90
CA ARG A 60 -2.70 -9.83 -8.49
C ARG A 60 -1.25 -9.68 -8.99
N ASN A 61 -1.04 -9.04 -10.14
CA ASN A 61 0.28 -8.89 -10.76
C ASN A 61 0.99 -7.59 -10.35
N LYS A 62 0.37 -6.75 -9.52
CA LYS A 62 0.92 -5.45 -9.08
C LYS A 62 1.05 -5.32 -7.56
N ILE A 63 0.42 -6.21 -6.79
CA ILE A 63 0.42 -6.12 -5.32
C ILE A 63 1.76 -6.56 -4.76
N ILE A 64 2.36 -5.69 -3.95
CA ILE A 64 3.54 -5.95 -3.14
C ILE A 64 3.13 -5.91 -1.67
N MET A 65 3.38 -6.99 -0.94
CA MET A 65 3.06 -7.08 0.48
C MET A 65 4.20 -6.54 1.34
N VAL A 66 3.94 -5.44 2.06
CA VAL A 66 4.91 -4.81 2.96
C VAL A 66 4.69 -5.28 4.39
N LYS A 67 5.58 -6.14 4.87
CA LYS A 67 5.54 -6.68 6.24
C LYS A 67 5.96 -5.67 7.30
N LYS A 68 6.86 -4.75 6.94
CA LYS A 68 7.46 -3.79 7.87
C LYS A 68 7.99 -2.56 7.14
N THR A 69 7.87 -1.41 7.78
CA THR A 69 8.47 -0.16 7.33
C THR A 69 9.51 0.27 8.36
N VAL A 70 10.70 0.64 7.91
CA VAL A 70 11.75 1.18 8.77
C VAL A 70 12.04 2.59 8.32
N LYS A 71 11.81 3.56 9.21
CA LYS A 71 12.20 4.96 8.99
C LYS A 71 13.62 5.15 9.51
N ALA A 72 14.55 5.39 8.60
CA ALA A 72 15.93 5.67 8.93
C ALA A 72 16.43 6.91 8.20
N SER A 73 17.28 7.70 8.86
CA SER A 73 17.89 8.90 8.28
C SER A 73 19.22 8.60 7.55
N SER A 74 19.80 7.42 7.77
CA SER A 74 21.01 6.95 7.11
C SER A 74 21.08 5.43 7.04
N ILE A 75 22.02 4.89 6.25
CA ILE A 75 22.30 3.45 6.19
C ILE A 75 22.70 2.92 7.58
N SER A 76 23.55 3.65 8.32
CA SER A 76 23.98 3.25 9.67
C SER A 76 22.83 3.20 10.66
N ASP A 77 21.92 4.19 10.61
CA ASP A 77 20.70 4.20 11.43
C ASP A 77 19.79 3.01 11.09
N PHE A 78 19.62 2.71 9.79
CA PHE A 78 18.87 1.52 9.36
C PHE A 78 19.47 0.22 9.87
N LEU A 79 20.80 0.05 9.75
CA LEU A 79 21.51 -1.16 10.20
C LEU A 79 21.42 -1.34 11.72
N ASN A 80 21.48 -0.27 12.50
CA ASN A 80 21.33 -0.37 13.95
C ASN A 80 19.91 -0.79 14.36
N LYS A 81 18.89 -0.14 13.78
CA LYS A 81 17.49 -0.50 14.01
C LYS A 81 17.17 -1.92 13.56
N THR A 82 17.83 -2.42 12.52
CA THR A 82 17.62 -3.79 12.02
C THR A 82 18.38 -4.86 12.79
N LYS A 83 19.51 -4.55 13.43
CA LYS A 83 20.18 -5.48 14.35
C LYS A 83 19.31 -5.82 15.57
N GLU A 84 18.54 -4.87 16.10
CA GLU A 84 17.52 -5.12 17.13
C GLU A 84 16.34 -5.97 16.61
N PHE A 85 16.21 -6.17 15.30
CA PHE A 85 15.14 -7.00 14.70
C PHE A 85 15.56 -8.43 14.39
N MET A 86 16.83 -8.79 14.58
CA MET A 86 17.37 -10.13 14.33
C MET A 86 17.72 -10.90 15.62
N VAL A 87 17.38 -10.35 16.80
CA VAL A 87 17.48 -11.00 18.12
C VAL A 87 16.09 -11.37 18.61
#